data_AF-A0A956RE37-F1
#
_entry.id   AF-A0A956RE37-F1
#
_cell.length_a   1.000
_cell.length_b   1.000
_cell.length_c   1.000
_cell.angle_alpha   90.00
_cell.angle_beta   90.00
_cell.angle_gamma   90.00
#
_symmetry.space_group_name_H-M   'P 1'
#
loop_
_entity.id
_entity.type
_entity.pdbx_description
1 polymer ?
#
loop_
_entity_poly.entity_id
_entity_poly.type
_entity_poly.pdbx_seq_one_letter_code
_entity_poly.pdbx_strand_id
1 'polypeptide(L)'
;MPDWLTTLPSRLPAGEPYVYLSAAQAPVIAAKLPALADAVGRLPCWAPHRRVADALGYGHAGIEHALRWTGGRPYVWATELENVHSLWRYDEPELEIDGVRYRDSEDYFHAQKPRPFVAREWDARRVGVMRIALRHKLAARPQLAELLAATDPHPLLALKPDAFWGVPPSGQGENMLARLWEELRGGSRLS
;
A
#
# COMPACT_ATOMS: atom_id res chain seq x y z
N MET A 1 -2.23 -25.05 -1.11
CA MET A 1 -1.74 -23.67 -0.89
C MET A 1 -2.93 -22.73 -0.98
N PRO A 2 -2.91 -21.57 -0.30
CA PRO A 2 -3.93 -20.54 -0.47
C PRO A 2 -4.04 -20.15 -1.94
N ASP A 3 -5.26 -20.01 -2.45
CA ASP A 3 -5.52 -19.66 -3.86
C ASP A 3 -5.51 -18.14 -4.05
N TRP A 4 -5.32 -17.72 -5.30
CA TRP A 4 -5.53 -16.36 -5.76
C TRP A 4 -7.01 -15.99 -5.63
N LEU A 5 -7.31 -14.80 -5.11
CA LEU A 5 -8.70 -14.37 -4.90
C LEU A 5 -9.06 -13.23 -5.85
N THR A 6 -10.21 -13.30 -6.51
CA THR A 6 -10.74 -12.16 -7.28
C THR A 6 -11.32 -11.08 -6.36
N THR A 7 -11.88 -11.49 -5.22
CA THR A 7 -12.45 -10.62 -4.19
C THR A 7 -12.04 -11.12 -2.81
N LEU A 8 -11.86 -10.21 -1.85
CA LEU A 8 -11.55 -10.60 -0.47
C LEU A 8 -12.80 -11.19 0.21
N PRO A 9 -12.73 -12.40 0.80
CA PRO A 9 -13.80 -12.91 1.65
C PRO A 9 -13.87 -12.10 2.95
N SER A 10 -14.98 -12.18 3.67
CA SER A 10 -15.14 -11.53 4.98
C SER A 10 -14.12 -12.02 6.02
N ARG A 11 -13.57 -13.22 5.82
CA ARG A 11 -12.48 -13.79 6.62
C ARG A 11 -11.42 -14.41 5.71
N LEU A 12 -10.18 -13.98 5.87
CA LEU A 12 -9.05 -14.56 5.14
C LEU A 12 -8.64 -15.93 5.71
N PRO A 13 -8.03 -16.79 4.89
CA PRO A 13 -7.36 -17.99 5.37
C PRO A 13 -6.43 -17.68 6.54
N ALA A 14 -6.46 -18.54 7.57
CA ALA A 14 -5.69 -18.32 8.78
C ALA A 14 -4.19 -18.18 8.48
N GLY A 15 -3.59 -17.10 8.97
CA GLY A 15 -2.16 -16.84 8.82
C GLY A 15 -1.71 -16.46 7.41
N GLU A 16 -2.59 -16.22 6.43
CA GLU A 16 -2.20 -15.85 5.07
C GLU A 16 -2.65 -14.41 4.70
N PRO A 17 -1.71 -13.45 4.69
CA PRO A 17 -1.94 -12.11 4.16
C PRO A 17 -2.03 -12.10 2.63
N TYR A 18 -2.62 -11.05 2.07
CA TYR A 18 -2.79 -10.91 0.63
C TYR A 18 -2.30 -9.58 0.08
N VAL A 19 -1.75 -9.61 -1.13
CA VAL A 19 -1.34 -8.43 -1.90
C VAL A 19 -2.20 -8.31 -3.15
N TYR A 20 -2.85 -7.18 -3.36
CA TYR A 20 -3.59 -6.93 -4.60
C TYR A 20 -2.65 -6.56 -5.74
N LEU A 21 -2.84 -7.21 -6.88
CA LEU A 21 -2.14 -6.98 -8.14
C LEU A 21 -3.19 -6.61 -9.19
N SER A 22 -3.14 -5.38 -9.71
CA SER A 22 -3.99 -4.98 -10.83
C SER A 22 -3.58 -5.61 -12.17
N ALA A 23 -4.44 -5.48 -13.18
CA ALA A 23 -4.12 -5.84 -14.56
C ALA A 23 -2.86 -5.14 -15.10
N ALA A 24 -2.52 -3.97 -14.57
CA ALA A 24 -1.31 -3.23 -14.95
C ALA A 24 -0.01 -3.97 -14.57
N GLN A 25 -0.07 -4.97 -13.67
CA GLN A 25 1.10 -5.74 -13.26
C GLN A 25 1.48 -6.85 -14.24
N ALA A 26 0.64 -7.19 -15.22
CA ALA A 26 0.95 -8.23 -16.20
C ALA A 26 2.35 -8.10 -16.85
N PRO A 27 2.76 -6.92 -17.39
CA PRO A 27 4.11 -6.75 -17.94
C PRO A 27 5.22 -6.83 -16.88
N VAL A 28 4.97 -6.39 -15.64
CA VAL A 28 5.95 -6.49 -14.54
C VAL A 28 6.19 -7.96 -14.20
N ILE A 29 5.11 -8.73 -14.08
CA ILE A 29 5.16 -10.17 -13.79
C ILE A 29 5.91 -10.91 -14.90
N ALA A 30 5.54 -10.68 -16.16
CA ALA A 30 6.18 -11.35 -17.30
C ALA A 30 7.69 -11.06 -17.39
N ALA A 31 8.11 -9.82 -17.10
CA ALA A 31 9.50 -9.42 -17.25
C ALA A 31 10.37 -9.68 -16.02
N LYS A 32 9.80 -9.56 -14.80
CA LYS A 32 10.59 -9.53 -13.55
C LYS A 32 10.24 -10.64 -12.57
N LEU A 33 9.03 -11.19 -12.62
CA LEU A 33 8.51 -12.15 -11.62
C LEU A 33 7.89 -13.39 -12.29
N PRO A 34 8.65 -14.15 -13.09
CA PRO A 34 8.10 -15.30 -13.83
C PRO A 34 7.50 -16.38 -12.93
N ALA A 35 7.89 -16.44 -11.65
CA ALA A 35 7.29 -17.31 -10.64
C ALA A 35 5.82 -17.00 -10.34
N LEU A 36 5.32 -15.82 -10.75
CA LEU A 36 3.90 -15.41 -10.67
C LEU A 36 3.20 -15.47 -12.03
N ALA A 37 3.75 -16.15 -13.04
CA ALA A 37 3.14 -16.19 -14.37
C ALA A 37 1.69 -16.74 -14.37
N ASP A 38 1.36 -17.63 -13.42
CA ASP A 38 0.00 -18.16 -13.23
C ASP A 38 -1.01 -17.09 -12.75
N ALA A 39 -0.53 -15.96 -12.23
CA ALA A 39 -1.35 -14.81 -11.85
C ALA A 39 -1.89 -14.05 -13.05
N VAL A 40 -1.17 -14.03 -14.18
CA VAL A 40 -1.44 -13.12 -15.31
C VAL A 40 -2.86 -13.33 -15.86
N GLY A 41 -3.30 -14.58 -15.99
CA GLY A 41 -4.66 -14.91 -16.43
C GLY A 41 -5.75 -14.65 -15.40
N ARG A 42 -5.38 -14.20 -14.19
CA ARG A 42 -6.28 -13.95 -13.06
C ARG A 42 -6.34 -12.48 -12.65
N LEU A 43 -5.51 -11.61 -13.22
CA LEU A 43 -5.49 -10.19 -12.87
C LEU A 43 -6.80 -9.49 -13.29
N PRO A 44 -7.31 -8.51 -12.50
CA PRO A 44 -6.83 -8.14 -11.17
C PRO A 44 -7.15 -9.20 -10.11
N CYS A 45 -6.23 -9.42 -9.17
CA CYS A 45 -6.42 -10.40 -8.10
C CYS A 45 -5.68 -10.05 -6.81
N TRP A 46 -6.08 -10.71 -5.72
CA TRP A 46 -5.38 -10.77 -4.46
C TRP A 46 -4.52 -12.03 -4.42
N ALA A 47 -3.21 -11.83 -4.42
CA ALA A 47 -2.19 -12.87 -4.36
C ALA A 47 -1.82 -13.19 -2.90
N PRO A 48 -1.62 -14.47 -2.52
CA PRO A 48 -1.01 -14.80 -1.23
C PRO A 48 0.34 -14.09 -1.08
N HIS A 49 0.55 -13.37 0.01
CA HIS A 49 1.74 -12.54 0.18
C HIS A 49 3.02 -13.39 0.19
N ARG A 50 2.96 -14.63 0.69
CA ARG A 50 4.10 -15.55 0.63
C ARG A 50 4.53 -15.88 -0.80
N ARG A 51 3.58 -16.04 -1.73
CA ARG A 51 3.87 -16.26 -3.16
C ARG A 51 4.59 -15.05 -3.76
N VAL A 52 4.11 -13.85 -3.43
CA VAL A 52 4.75 -12.60 -3.88
C VAL A 52 6.15 -12.46 -3.30
N ALA A 53 6.34 -12.78 -2.02
CA ALA A 53 7.65 -12.76 -1.36
C ALA A 53 8.63 -13.77 -2.00
N ASP A 54 8.19 -15.01 -2.25
CA ASP A 54 8.98 -16.04 -2.93
C ASP A 54 9.44 -15.57 -4.30
N ALA A 55 8.53 -14.98 -5.09
CA ALA A 55 8.84 -14.47 -6.42
C ALA A 55 9.83 -13.30 -6.40
N LEU A 56 9.86 -12.54 -5.31
CA LEU A 56 10.82 -11.45 -5.09
C LEU A 56 12.14 -11.93 -4.48
N GLY A 57 12.28 -13.22 -4.17
CA GLY A 57 13.46 -13.79 -3.53
C GLY A 57 13.57 -13.46 -2.03
N TYR A 58 12.46 -13.09 -1.38
CA TYR A 58 12.39 -12.83 0.05
C TYR A 58 11.92 -14.06 0.83
N GLY A 59 12.50 -14.26 2.02
CA GLY A 59 11.95 -15.20 3.00
C GLY A 59 10.69 -14.67 3.69
N HIS A 60 10.03 -15.52 4.47
CA HIS A 60 8.73 -15.18 5.08
C HIS A 60 8.82 -14.55 6.47
N ALA A 61 10.02 -14.41 7.05
CA ALA A 61 10.17 -13.89 8.42
C ALA A 61 9.50 -12.53 8.62
N GLY A 62 9.59 -11.62 7.62
CA GLY A 62 8.90 -10.33 7.66
C GLY A 62 7.37 -10.46 7.69
N ILE A 63 6.81 -11.45 6.98
CA ILE A 63 5.38 -11.76 7.00
C ILE A 63 4.98 -12.28 8.38
N GLU A 64 5.77 -13.18 8.98
CA GLU A 64 5.50 -13.70 10.33
C GLU A 64 5.56 -12.59 11.38
N HIS A 65 6.46 -11.63 11.21
CA HIS A 65 6.58 -10.47 12.10
C HIS A 65 5.38 -9.54 11.95
N ALA A 66 4.96 -9.27 10.72
CA ALA A 66 3.78 -8.48 10.42
C ALA A 66 2.48 -9.14 10.94
N LEU A 67 2.36 -10.46 10.84
CA LEU A 67 1.25 -11.20 11.43
C LEU A 67 1.21 -11.09 12.96
N ARG A 68 2.37 -11.12 13.64
CA ARG A 68 2.40 -10.85 15.08
C ARG A 68 2.01 -9.42 15.42
N TRP A 69 2.43 -8.45 14.61
CA TRP A 69 2.05 -7.04 14.75
C TRP A 69 0.53 -6.85 14.69
N THR A 70 -0.16 -7.59 13.81
CA THR A 70 -1.63 -7.55 13.68
C THR A 70 -2.37 -8.48 14.66
N GLY A 71 -1.68 -9.02 15.67
CA GLY A 71 -2.29 -9.95 16.64
C GLY A 71 -2.73 -11.28 16.03
N GLY A 72 -2.03 -11.73 14.99
CA GLY A 72 -2.31 -12.97 14.24
C GLY A 72 -3.38 -12.81 13.15
N ARG A 73 -3.98 -11.62 13.00
CA ARG A 73 -4.97 -11.37 11.95
C ARG A 73 -4.26 -11.21 10.59
N PRO A 74 -4.64 -11.96 9.54
CA PRO A 74 -4.13 -11.70 8.20
C PRO A 74 -4.46 -10.28 7.76
N TYR A 75 -3.49 -9.62 7.15
CA TYR A 75 -3.62 -8.27 6.62
C TYR A 75 -3.72 -8.30 5.09
N VAL A 76 -4.06 -7.15 4.52
CA VAL A 76 -4.01 -6.95 3.07
C VAL A 76 -3.23 -5.70 2.73
N TRP A 77 -2.67 -5.67 1.52
CA TRP A 77 -2.03 -4.50 0.96
C TRP A 77 -2.29 -4.45 -0.53
N ALA A 78 -2.54 -3.28 -1.09
CA ALA A 78 -2.69 -3.14 -2.54
C ALA A 78 -1.55 -2.31 -3.08
N THR A 79 -1.01 -2.71 -4.23
CA THR A 79 0.17 -2.06 -4.79
C THR A 79 -0.05 -0.57 -5.04
N GLU A 80 -1.28 -0.18 -5.36
CA GLU A 80 -1.73 1.19 -5.67
C GLU A 80 -1.81 2.08 -4.42
N LEU A 81 -1.81 1.47 -3.22
CA LEU A 81 -1.78 2.17 -1.93
C LEU A 81 -0.37 2.57 -1.51
N GLU A 82 0.67 2.16 -2.25
CA GLU A 82 2.00 2.68 -2.02
C GLU A 82 2.08 4.17 -2.30
N ASN A 83 3.01 4.83 -1.62
CA ASN A 83 3.33 6.23 -1.83
C ASN A 83 4.51 6.42 -2.81
N VAL A 84 5.24 5.36 -3.15
CA VAL A 84 6.33 5.34 -4.13
C VAL A 84 6.26 4.03 -4.91
N HIS A 85 6.31 4.10 -6.24
CA HIS A 85 6.15 2.96 -7.14
C HIS A 85 7.42 2.71 -7.96
N SER A 86 8.32 1.87 -7.44
CA SER A 86 9.56 1.50 -8.14
C SER A 86 9.47 0.15 -8.87
N LEU A 87 8.77 -0.81 -8.28
CA LEU A 87 8.59 -2.16 -8.82
C LEU A 87 7.23 -2.31 -9.52
N TRP A 88 6.16 -2.06 -8.76
CA TRP A 88 4.79 -2.23 -9.22
C TRP A 88 4.38 -1.05 -10.09
N ARG A 89 3.67 -1.35 -11.18
CA ARG A 89 3.22 -0.33 -12.12
C ARG A 89 1.96 0.33 -11.58
N TYR A 90 2.02 1.63 -11.37
CA TYR A 90 0.84 2.43 -11.08
C TYR A 90 0.97 3.79 -11.72
N ASP A 91 -0.03 4.19 -12.49
CA ASP A 91 -0.08 5.51 -13.09
C ASP A 91 -0.61 6.49 -12.04
N GLU A 92 0.31 7.01 -11.22
CA GLU A 92 0.00 7.98 -10.17
C GLU A 92 -0.82 9.16 -10.75
N PRO A 93 -1.95 9.54 -10.12
CA PRO A 93 -2.70 10.70 -10.57
C PRO A 93 -1.93 12.00 -10.30
N GLU A 94 -2.02 12.93 -11.24
CA GLU A 94 -1.68 14.35 -10.98
C GLU A 94 -2.59 14.89 -9.86
N LEU A 95 -2.02 15.69 -8.98
CA LEU A 95 -2.75 16.31 -7.86
C LEU A 95 -2.84 17.80 -8.06
N GLU A 96 -4.03 18.36 -7.88
CA GLU A 96 -4.24 19.82 -7.76
C GLU A 96 -4.61 20.15 -6.31
N ILE A 97 -3.76 20.93 -5.63
CA ILE A 97 -3.91 21.31 -4.21
C ILE A 97 -3.66 22.81 -4.11
N ASP A 98 -4.65 23.55 -3.60
CA ASP A 98 -4.61 25.02 -3.46
C ASP A 98 -4.23 25.77 -4.75
N GLY A 99 -4.70 25.26 -5.90
CA GLY A 99 -4.43 25.83 -7.23
C GLY A 99 -3.04 25.53 -7.79
N VAL A 100 -2.24 24.70 -7.10
CA VAL A 100 -0.93 24.24 -7.57
C VAL A 100 -1.05 22.79 -8.03
N ARG A 101 -0.46 22.49 -9.20
CA ARG A 101 -0.38 21.14 -9.75
C ARG A 101 0.92 20.46 -9.35
N TYR A 102 0.80 19.22 -8.94
CA TYR A 102 1.89 18.33 -8.55
C TYR A 102 1.80 17.07 -9.39
N ARG A 103 2.95 16.56 -9.82
CA ARG A 103 3.00 15.36 -10.69
C ARG A 103 2.29 14.17 -10.06
N ASP A 104 2.47 13.99 -8.76
CA ASP A 104 1.92 12.89 -7.96
C ASP A 104 1.98 13.24 -6.46
N SER A 105 1.59 12.27 -5.62
CA SER A 105 1.63 12.41 -4.16
C SER A 105 3.04 12.57 -3.57
N GLU A 106 4.07 12.00 -4.22
CA GLU A 106 5.46 12.10 -3.78
C GLU A 106 6.01 13.51 -4.06
N ASP A 107 5.74 14.04 -5.25
CA ASP A 107 6.12 15.40 -5.65
C ASP A 107 5.53 16.44 -4.69
N TYR A 108 4.23 16.34 -4.39
CA TYR A 108 3.60 17.18 -3.36
C TYR A 108 4.30 17.04 -2.00
N PHE A 109 4.52 15.81 -1.53
CA PHE A 109 5.14 15.56 -0.22
C PHE A 109 6.55 16.17 -0.12
N HIS A 110 7.34 16.08 -1.18
CA HIS A 110 8.68 16.68 -1.23
C HIS A 110 8.65 18.20 -1.35
N ALA A 111 7.70 18.77 -2.09
CA ALA A 111 7.51 20.22 -2.19
C ALA A 111 7.19 20.87 -0.84
N GLN A 112 6.57 20.13 0.08
CA GLN A 112 6.26 20.61 1.43
C GLN A 112 7.45 20.52 2.40
N LYS A 113 8.65 20.08 2.02
CA LYS A 113 9.79 20.05 2.95
C LYS A 113 10.34 21.47 3.18
N PRO A 114 10.64 21.86 4.44
CA PRO A 114 11.17 23.19 4.73
C PRO A 114 12.50 23.42 4.00
N ARG A 115 12.78 24.68 3.65
CA ARG A 115 14.02 25.12 3.00
C ARG A 115 14.59 26.32 3.76
N PRO A 116 15.73 26.17 4.48
CA PRO A 116 16.55 24.95 4.63
C PRO A 116 15.82 23.82 5.37
N PHE A 117 16.29 22.58 5.21
CA PHE A 117 15.64 21.42 5.85
C PHE A 117 15.84 21.44 7.37
N VAL A 118 14.72 21.41 8.10
CA VAL A 118 14.66 21.33 9.56
C VAL A 118 13.87 20.08 9.94
N ALA A 119 14.56 19.05 10.44
CA ALA A 119 13.95 17.74 10.73
C ALA A 119 12.78 17.83 11.71
N ARG A 120 12.94 18.57 12.81
CA ARG A 120 11.89 18.74 13.84
C ARG A 120 10.61 19.37 13.28
N GLU A 121 10.75 20.39 12.44
CA GLU A 121 9.60 21.02 11.79
C GLU A 121 8.93 20.08 10.79
N TRP A 122 9.74 19.31 10.05
CA TRP A 122 9.23 18.35 9.11
C TRP A 122 8.47 17.21 9.78
N ASP A 123 9.03 16.63 10.84
CA ASP A 123 8.42 15.54 11.60
C ASP A 123 7.09 15.95 12.22
N ALA A 124 6.96 17.21 12.65
CA ALA A 124 5.71 17.76 13.17
C ALA A 124 4.58 17.83 12.13
N ARG A 125 4.89 17.85 10.82
CA ARG A 125 3.87 18.05 9.77
C ARG A 125 3.77 16.94 8.71
N ARG A 126 4.77 16.06 8.58
CA ARG A 126 4.85 15.05 7.49
C ARG A 126 3.62 14.16 7.40
N VAL A 127 3.00 13.81 8.53
CA VAL A 127 1.76 13.01 8.57
C VAL A 127 0.59 13.80 7.99
N GLY A 128 0.46 15.08 8.35
CA GLY A 128 -0.57 15.97 7.80
C GLY A 128 -0.42 16.15 6.29
N VAL A 129 0.82 16.37 5.83
CA VAL A 129 1.13 16.48 4.40
C VAL A 129 0.76 15.21 3.65
N MET A 130 1.19 14.03 4.13
CA MET A 130 0.84 12.76 3.47
C MET A 130 -0.68 12.56 3.44
N ARG A 131 -1.39 12.85 4.54
CA ARG A 131 -2.86 12.75 4.58
C ARG A 131 -3.54 13.60 3.51
N ILE A 132 -3.07 14.83 3.27
CA ILE A 132 -3.57 15.68 2.19
C ILE A 132 -3.28 15.03 0.83
N ALA A 133 -2.05 14.57 0.60
CA ALA A 133 -1.66 13.92 -0.65
C ALA A 133 -2.55 12.70 -0.97
N LEU A 134 -2.77 11.82 0.02
CA LEU A 134 -3.59 10.62 -0.15
C LEU A 134 -5.07 10.93 -0.42
N ARG A 135 -5.62 11.99 0.20
CA ARG A 135 -6.99 12.45 -0.09
C ARG A 135 -7.16 12.90 -1.53
N HIS A 136 -6.22 13.69 -2.03
CA HIS A 136 -6.25 14.13 -3.42
C HIS A 136 -6.00 12.96 -4.38
N LYS A 137 -5.10 12.03 -4.04
CA LYS A 137 -4.89 10.77 -4.78
C LYS A 137 -6.18 9.95 -4.88
N LEU A 138 -6.91 9.81 -3.76
CA LEU A 138 -8.19 9.11 -3.71
C LEU A 138 -9.29 9.82 -4.52
N ALA A 139 -9.38 11.15 -4.39
CA ALA A 139 -10.36 11.96 -5.12
C ALA A 139 -10.12 11.95 -6.64
N ALA A 140 -8.86 11.91 -7.07
CA ALA A 140 -8.49 11.86 -8.48
C ALA A 140 -8.72 10.49 -9.13
N ARG A 141 -8.92 9.42 -8.34
CA ARG A 141 -9.04 8.03 -8.83
C ARG A 141 -10.21 7.29 -8.17
N PRO A 142 -11.43 7.35 -8.72
CA PRO A 142 -12.59 6.64 -8.17
C PRO A 142 -12.36 5.13 -7.96
N GLN A 143 -11.65 4.47 -8.87
CA GLN A 143 -11.33 3.04 -8.75
C GLN A 143 -10.42 2.74 -7.55
N LEU A 144 -9.59 3.70 -7.11
CA LEU A 144 -8.78 3.56 -5.90
C LEU A 144 -9.67 3.59 -4.64
N ALA A 145 -10.75 4.39 -4.66
CA ALA A 145 -11.71 4.43 -3.56
C ALA A 145 -12.47 3.10 -3.44
N GLU A 146 -12.89 2.52 -4.57
CA GLU A 146 -13.49 1.18 -4.62
C GLU A 146 -12.53 0.11 -4.10
N LEU A 147 -11.27 0.14 -4.55
CA LEU A 147 -10.24 -0.79 -4.10
C LEU A 147 -9.98 -0.67 -2.59
N LEU A 148 -9.87 0.56 -2.08
CA LEU A 148 -9.68 0.82 -0.66
C LEU A 148 -10.87 0.32 0.16
N ALA A 149 -12.11 0.58 -0.29
CA ALA A 149 -13.32 0.09 0.37
C ALA A 149 -13.36 -1.45 0.40
N ALA A 150 -12.96 -2.12 -0.69
CA ALA A 150 -12.93 -3.57 -0.79
C ALA A 150 -11.95 -4.26 0.18
N THR A 151 -11.05 -3.50 0.82
CA THR A 151 -10.14 -4.04 1.83
C THR A 151 -10.79 -4.24 3.20
N ASP A 152 -11.96 -3.65 3.45
CA ASP A 152 -12.71 -3.85 4.70
C ASP A 152 -13.23 -5.30 4.80
N PRO A 153 -13.19 -5.96 5.98
CA PRO A 153 -12.76 -5.49 7.31
C PRO A 153 -11.31 -5.84 7.66
N HIS A 154 -10.46 -6.08 6.65
CA HIS A 154 -9.11 -6.57 6.86
C HIS A 154 -8.15 -5.44 7.27
N PRO A 155 -7.22 -5.70 8.20
CA PRO A 155 -6.17 -4.75 8.53
C PRO A 155 -5.32 -4.40 7.30
N LEU A 156 -4.97 -3.14 7.13
CA LEU A 156 -3.95 -2.73 6.16
C LEU A 156 -2.55 -2.76 6.78
N LEU A 157 -1.57 -3.29 6.04
CA LEU A 157 -0.17 -3.27 6.48
C LEU A 157 0.79 -3.19 5.31
N ALA A 158 1.64 -2.15 5.33
CA ALA A 158 2.67 -1.93 4.33
C ALA A 158 4.00 -2.56 4.79
N LEU A 159 4.30 -3.78 4.34
CA LEU A 159 5.56 -4.47 4.66
C LEU A 159 6.68 -3.91 3.76
N LYS A 160 7.53 -3.02 4.28
CA LYS A 160 8.57 -2.32 3.51
C LYS A 160 9.73 -1.83 4.40
N PRO A 161 10.93 -1.57 3.86
CA PRO A 161 12.10 -1.14 4.64
C PRO A 161 12.03 0.33 5.09
N ASP A 162 10.89 0.76 5.64
CA ASP A 162 10.65 2.07 6.23
C ASP A 162 9.90 1.88 7.55
N ALA A 163 10.56 2.22 8.66
CA ALA A 163 10.02 2.02 10.01
C ALA A 163 8.92 3.01 10.39
N PHE A 164 8.77 4.13 9.68
CA PHE A 164 7.73 5.11 9.96
C PHE A 164 6.50 4.87 9.10
N TRP A 165 6.67 4.85 7.77
CA TRP A 165 5.56 4.71 6.83
C TRP A 165 5.06 3.27 6.72
N GLY A 166 5.88 2.27 7.03
CA GLY A 166 5.52 0.87 6.96
C GLY A 166 5.95 0.06 8.17
N VAL A 167 6.02 -1.25 7.97
CA VAL A 167 6.58 -2.22 8.91
C VAL A 167 7.78 -2.86 8.22
N PRO A 168 9.01 -2.71 8.75
CA PRO A 168 10.18 -3.38 8.21
C PRO A 168 10.13 -4.88 8.51
N PRO A 169 10.95 -5.71 7.83
CA PRO A 169 11.01 -7.15 8.11
C PRO A 169 11.32 -7.52 9.57
N SER A 170 11.86 -6.60 10.38
CA SER A 170 12.03 -6.79 11.83
C SER A 170 10.70 -6.80 12.61
N GLY A 171 9.59 -6.33 12.00
CA GLY A 171 8.29 -6.14 12.64
C GLY A 171 8.16 -4.85 13.43
N GLN A 172 9.23 -4.05 13.54
CA GLN A 172 9.26 -2.84 14.37
C GLN A 172 9.03 -1.59 13.49
N GLY A 173 7.77 -1.28 13.21
CA GLY A 173 7.40 -0.07 12.48
C GLY A 173 6.04 0.50 12.89
N GLU A 174 5.82 1.76 12.54
CA GLU A 174 4.62 2.50 12.90
C GLU A 174 3.45 2.24 11.94
N ASN A 175 3.73 1.72 10.74
CA ASN A 175 2.73 1.44 9.70
C ASN A 175 1.85 2.67 9.36
N MET A 176 2.43 3.87 9.43
CA MET A 176 1.68 5.12 9.37
C MET A 176 0.92 5.30 8.05
N LEU A 177 1.46 4.83 6.93
CA LEU A 177 0.79 4.93 5.63
C LEU A 177 -0.52 4.12 5.62
N ALA A 178 -0.47 2.88 6.10
CA ALA A 178 -1.65 2.03 6.18
C ALA A 178 -2.72 2.61 7.11
N ARG A 179 -2.31 3.18 8.26
CA ARG A 179 -3.22 3.88 9.18
C ARG A 179 -3.94 5.04 8.51
N LEU A 180 -3.23 5.86 7.74
CA LEU A 180 -3.86 6.96 6.98
C LEU A 180 -4.86 6.42 5.95
N TRP A 181 -4.56 5.31 5.27
CA TRP A 181 -5.52 4.68 4.36
C TRP A 181 -6.75 4.13 5.08
N GLU A 182 -6.60 3.52 6.26
CA GLU A 182 -7.73 3.06 7.07
C GLU A 182 -8.59 4.23 7.59
N GLU A 183 -7.98 5.36 7.97
CA GLU A 183 -8.69 6.60 8.30
C GLU A 183 -9.57 7.08 7.14
N LEU A 184 -9.02 7.05 5.91
CA LEU A 184 -9.74 7.43 4.69
C LEU A 184 -10.81 6.42 4.30
N ARG A 185 -10.56 5.12 4.49
CA ARG A 185 -11.52 4.03 4.25
C ARG A 185 -12.75 4.16 5.12
N GLY A 186 -12.57 4.44 6.41
CA GLY A 186 -13.65 4.59 7.39
C GLY A 186 -14.52 5.84 7.20
N GLY A 187 -14.26 6.65 6.17
CA GLY A 187 -15.06 7.82 5.86
C GLY A 187 -15.03 8.87 6.96
N SER A 188 -13.93 8.97 7.73
CA SER A 188 -13.75 10.03 8.72
C SER A 188 -13.93 11.39 8.05
N ARG A 189 -15.15 11.92 8.17
CA ARG A 189 -15.50 13.27 7.78
C ARG A 189 -14.68 14.18 8.67
N LEU A 190 -13.88 15.02 8.03
CA LEU A 190 -13.14 16.09 8.65
C LEU A 190 -14.10 16.98 9.44
N SER A 191 -13.93 17.01 10.76
CA SER A 191 -14.20 18.20 11.57
C SER A 191 -13.11 19.24 11.34
#